data_AF-A0A2H3D300-F1
#
_entry.id   AF-A0A2H3D300-F1
#
_cell.length_a   1.000
_cell.length_b   1.000
_cell.length_c   1.000
_cell.angle_alpha   90.00
_cell.angle_beta   90.00
_cell.angle_gamma   90.00
#
_symmetry.space_group_name_H-M   'P 1'
#
loop_
_entity.id
_entity.type
_entity.pdbx_description
1 polymer ?
#
loop_
_entity_poly.entity_id
_entity_poly.type
_entity_poly.pdbx_seq_one_letter_code
_entity_poly.pdbx_strand_id
1 'polypeptide(L)'
;MPIPAVDGSGCEYCGLNMYKRYTYHVVPPILIVFMVYMTTTPDKGIQIIVDRHIVHYKLVGVAYYGHSHFTSRFIDEQRCLWYNNSIQLGK
;
A
#
# COMPACT_ATOMS: atom_id res chain seq x y z
N MET A 1 -3.43 16.27 -1.11
CA MET A 1 -3.25 17.33 -2.13
C MET A 1 -3.32 16.69 -3.50
N PRO A 2 -4.00 17.26 -4.49
CA PRO A 2 -4.05 16.72 -5.84
C PRO A 2 -2.65 16.73 -6.49
N ILE A 3 -2.32 15.69 -7.26
CA ILE A 3 -1.02 15.59 -7.93
C ILE A 3 -1.15 16.32 -9.28
N PRO A 4 -0.28 17.32 -9.58
CA PRO A 4 -0.30 17.95 -10.89
C PRO A 4 -0.03 16.92 -11.98
N ALA A 5 -0.75 17.02 -13.10
CA ALA A 5 -0.57 16.12 -14.22
C ALA A 5 0.84 16.29 -14.82
N VAL A 6 1.72 15.32 -14.56
CA VAL A 6 3.16 15.36 -14.93
C VAL A 6 3.37 15.29 -16.46
N ASP A 7 2.35 14.87 -17.19
CA ASP A 7 2.28 14.78 -18.65
C ASP A 7 1.88 16.09 -19.34
N GLY A 8 1.71 17.20 -18.60
CA GLY A 8 1.33 18.49 -19.19
C GLY A 8 -0.09 18.50 -19.75
N SER A 9 -0.95 17.58 -19.31
CA SER A 9 -2.36 17.55 -19.74
C SER A 9 -3.10 18.76 -19.14
N GLY A 10 -3.12 19.87 -19.87
CA GLY A 10 -3.98 21.02 -19.62
C GLY A 10 -5.40 20.75 -20.08
N CYS A 11 -6.35 21.54 -19.59
CA CYS A 11 -7.72 21.48 -20.10
C CYS A 11 -7.76 21.98 -21.55
N GLU A 12 -8.28 21.17 -22.48
CA GLU A 12 -8.37 21.51 -23.90
C GLU A 12 -9.18 22.79 -24.18
N TYR A 13 -10.09 23.16 -23.27
CA TYR A 13 -10.98 24.30 -23.43
C TYR A 13 -10.43 25.62 -22.86
N CYS A 14 -9.72 25.58 -21.73
CA CYS A 14 -9.25 26.79 -21.04
C CYS A 14 -7.74 26.86 -20.83
N GLY A 15 -6.99 25.82 -21.20
CA GLY A 15 -5.52 25.77 -21.07
C GLY A 15 -4.99 25.68 -19.64
N LEU A 16 -5.87 25.65 -18.63
CA LEU A 16 -5.47 25.58 -17.23
C LEU A 16 -4.93 24.19 -16.87
N ASN A 17 -4.02 24.17 -15.90
CA ASN A 17 -3.45 22.94 -15.37
C ASN A 17 -4.53 22.06 -14.75
N MET A 18 -4.53 20.78 -15.11
CA MET A 18 -5.40 19.79 -14.50
C MET A 18 -4.65 18.98 -13.42
N TYR A 19 -5.41 18.46 -12.47
CA TYR A 19 -4.91 17.56 -11.45
C TYR A 19 -5.42 16.15 -11.70
N LYS A 20 -4.55 15.16 -11.48
CA LYS A 20 -4.96 13.75 -11.50
C LYS A 20 -5.44 13.34 -10.12
N ARG A 21 -6.58 12.65 -10.09
CA ARG A 21 -7.14 12.01 -8.89
C ARG A 21 -7.41 10.55 -9.20
N TYR A 22 -6.93 9.67 -8.33
CA TYR A 22 -7.26 8.26 -8.36
C TYR A 22 -8.35 7.98 -7.31
N THR A 23 -9.31 7.15 -7.67
CA THR A 23 -10.41 6.71 -6.80
C THR A 23 -10.56 5.21 -6.89
N TYR A 24 -10.78 4.57 -5.73
CA TYR A 24 -11.13 3.16 -5.69
C TYR A 24 -12.64 3.01 -5.88
N HIS A 25 -13.03 2.11 -6.80
CA HIS A 25 -14.42 1.74 -7.06
C HIS A 25 -14.78 0.36 -6.52
N VAL A 26 -13.77 -0.47 -6.26
CA VAL A 26 -13.95 -1.82 -5.71
C VAL A 26 -13.06 -1.94 -4.49
N VAL A 27 -13.58 -2.58 -3.44
CA VAL A 27 -12.85 -2.87 -2.20
C VAL A 27 -12.05 -4.16 -2.39
N PRO A 28 -10.73 -4.13 -2.58
CA PRO A 28 -9.96 -5.37 -2.67
C PRO A 28 -9.91 -6.05 -1.30
N PRO A 29 -10.04 -7.39 -1.20
CA PRO A 29 -9.92 -8.10 0.07
C PRO A 29 -8.55 -7.89 0.75
N ILE A 30 -7.50 -7.73 -0.05
CA ILE A 30 -6.13 -7.46 0.40
C ILE A 30 -5.62 -6.22 -0.35
N LEU A 31 -5.11 -5.25 0.40
CA LEU A 31 -4.50 -4.04 -0.15
C LEU A 31 -2.99 -4.10 0.08
N ILE A 32 -2.22 -4.06 -1.00
CA ILE A 32 -0.75 -4.06 -0.96
C ILE A 32 -0.26 -2.61 -1.00
N VAL A 33 0.53 -2.23 -0.02
CA VAL A 33 1.18 -0.90 0.03
C VAL A 33 2.68 -1.12 -0.12
N PHE A 34 3.24 -0.60 -1.21
CA PHE A 34 4.67 -0.64 -1.47
C PHE A 34 5.32 0.66 -0.99
N MET A 35 6.35 0.54 -0.16
CA MET A 35 7.11 1.67 0.34
C MET A 35 8.60 1.40 0.19
N VAL A 36 9.36 2.43 -0.19
CA VAL A 36 10.83 2.35 -0.38
C VAL A 36 11.50 3.31 0.58
N TYR A 37 12.68 2.94 1.09
CA TYR A 37 13.52 3.77 1.96
C TYR A 37 12.86 4.19 3.30
N MET A 38 11.95 3.37 3.82
CA MET A 38 11.30 3.62 5.11
C MET A 38 12.10 3.04 6.27
N THR A 39 12.28 3.84 7.33
CA THR A 39 12.85 3.39 8.61
C THR A 39 11.79 3.24 9.70
N THR A 40 10.56 3.69 9.43
CA THR A 40 9.45 3.70 10.39
C THR A 40 8.62 2.41 10.31
N THR A 41 8.16 1.93 11.46
CA THR A 41 7.21 0.81 11.55
C THR A 41 5.86 1.21 10.93
N PRO A 42 5.24 0.36 10.10
CA PRO A 42 3.92 0.66 9.53
C PRO A 42 2.83 0.68 10.61
N ASP A 43 1.81 1.50 10.37
CA ASP A 43 0.62 1.54 11.21
C ASP A 43 -0.13 0.21 11.20
N LYS A 44 -0.84 -0.09 12.29
CA LYS A 44 -1.61 -1.35 12.44
C LYS A 44 -2.82 -1.44 11.51
N GLY A 45 -3.17 -0.35 10.83
CA GLY A 45 -4.29 -0.28 9.92
C GLY A 45 -4.38 1.08 9.24
N ILE A 46 -5.14 1.12 8.14
CA ILE A 46 -5.36 2.35 7.38
C ILE A 46 -6.84 2.46 6.99
N GLN A 47 -7.24 3.67 6.60
CA GLN A 47 -8.57 3.94 6.06
C GLN A 47 -8.43 4.37 4.60
N ILE A 48 -9.25 3.79 3.74
CA ILE A 48 -9.40 4.25 2.35
C ILE A 48 -10.86 4.58 2.06
N ILE A 49 -11.08 5.40 1.03
CA ILE A 49 -12.42 5.74 0.55
C ILE A 49 -12.66 4.96 -0.73
N VAL A 50 -13.71 4.14 -0.75
CA VAL A 50 -14.18 3.38 -1.92
C VAL A 50 -15.63 3.76 -2.18
N ASP A 51 -15.93 4.31 -3.35
CA ASP A 51 -17.28 4.79 -3.70
C ASP A 51 -17.99 5.57 -2.58
N ARG A 52 -17.26 6.54 -1.99
CA ARG A 52 -17.71 7.41 -0.88
C ARG A 52 -17.93 6.72 0.48
N HIS A 53 -17.62 5.43 0.59
CA HIS A 53 -17.64 4.69 1.85
C HIS A 53 -16.23 4.57 2.42
N ILE A 54 -16.12 4.66 3.76
CA ILE A 54 -14.86 4.45 4.47
C ILE A 54 -14.67 2.95 4.68
N VAL A 55 -13.53 2.43 4.25
CA VAL A 55 -13.12 1.05 4.45
C VAL A 55 -11.89 1.02 5.35
N HIS A 56 -11.94 0.15 6.36
CA HIS A 56 -10.85 -0.06 7.30
C HIS A 56 -10.06 -1.31 6.96
N TYR A 57 -8.78 -1.15 6.71
CA TYR A 57 -7.83 -2.26 6.57
C TYR A 57 -7.03 -2.42 7.86
N LYS A 58 -6.72 -3.67 8.20
CA LYS A 58 -5.77 -4.01 9.25
C LYS A 58 -4.50 -4.56 8.61
N LEU A 59 -3.36 -4.24 9.19
CA LEU A 59 -2.08 -4.80 8.76
C LEU A 59 -2.07 -6.30 9.09
N VAL A 60 -2.05 -7.13 8.05
CA VAL A 60 -1.98 -8.59 8.19
C VAL A 60 -0.60 -9.13 7.88
N GLY A 61 0.29 -8.34 7.26
CA GLY A 61 1.65 -8.79 7.03
C GLY A 61 2.54 -7.71 6.44
N VAL A 62 3.84 -7.95 6.54
CA VAL A 62 4.90 -7.09 6.00
C VAL A 62 5.96 -7.97 5.36
N ALA A 63 6.39 -7.59 4.16
CA ALA A 63 7.63 -8.05 3.56
C ALA A 63 8.61 -6.89 3.57
N TYR A 64 9.81 -7.09 4.08
CA TYR A 64 10.80 -6.03 4.18
C TYR A 64 12.20 -6.57 3.88
N TYR A 65 13.00 -5.69 3.26
CA TYR A 65 14.41 -5.94 3.03
C TYR A 65 15.21 -5.30 4.17
N GLY A 66 16.08 -6.08 4.79
CA GLY A 66 16.96 -5.61 5.84
C GLY A 66 18.12 -6.58 6.04
N HIS A 67 19.28 -6.08 6.50
CA HIS A 67 20.46 -6.92 6.75
C HIS A 67 20.80 -7.85 5.55
N SER A 68 20.77 -7.28 4.34
CA SER A 68 21.13 -7.95 3.08
C SER A 68 20.23 -9.10 2.60
N HIS A 69 19.01 -9.25 3.13
CA HIS A 69 18.04 -10.24 2.63
C HIS A 69 16.59 -9.81 2.89
N PHE A 70 15.65 -10.50 2.24
CA PHE A 70 14.22 -10.29 2.46
C PHE A 70 13.72 -11.15 3.62
N THR A 71 12.89 -10.56 4.46
CA THR A 71 12.17 -11.28 5.52
C THR A 71 10.70 -10.89 5.47
N SER A 72 9.84 -11.73 6.04
CA SER A 72 8.42 -11.42 6.12
C SER A 72 7.79 -11.89 7.42
N ARG A 73 6.74 -11.18 7.80
CA ARG A 73 5.87 -11.51 8.92
C ARG A 73 4.43 -11.42 8.46
N PHE A 74 3.59 -12.38 8.84
CA PHE A 74 2.16 -12.29 8.60
C PHE A 74 1.36 -12.87 9.76
N ILE A 75 0.12 -12.39 9.89
CA ILE A 75 -0.87 -12.82 10.86
C ILE A 75 -1.89 -13.64 10.10
N ASP A 76 -2.10 -14.89 10.51
CA ASP A 76 -3.11 -15.75 9.91
C ASP A 76 -4.53 -15.47 10.46
N GLU A 77 -5.51 -16.24 9.98
CA GLU A 77 -6.91 -16.12 10.40
C GLU A 77 -7.11 -16.47 11.88
N GLN A 78 -6.22 -17.29 12.46
CA GLN A 78 -6.20 -17.68 13.87
C GLN A 78 -5.47 -16.65 14.76
N ARG A 79 -4.99 -15.55 14.17
CA ARG A 79 -4.19 -14.49 14.82
C ARG A 79 -2.81 -14.96 15.29
N CYS A 80 -2.30 -16.05 14.73
CA CYS A 80 -0.94 -16.49 14.96
C CYS A 80 0.03 -15.67 14.08
N LEU A 81 1.16 -15.28 14.66
CA LEU A 81 2.22 -14.57 13.96
C LEU A 81 3.22 -15.57 13.38
N TRP A 82 3.37 -15.55 12.06
CA TRP A 82 4.35 -16.34 11.33
C TRP A 82 5.53 -15.47 10.90
N TYR A 83 6.74 -16.02 11.00
CA TYR A 83 7.98 -15.38 10.59
C TYR A 83 8.68 -16.22 9.53
N ASN A 84 9.04 -15.62 8.40
CA ASN A 84 9.85 -16.23 7.36
C ASN A 84 11.12 -15.41 7.14
N ASN A 85 12.27 -16.02 7.42
CA ASN A 85 13.58 -15.37 7.30
C ASN A 85 14.18 -15.45 5.90
N SER A 86 13.58 -16.20 4.97
CA SER A 86 14.06 -16.46 3.61
C SER A 86 15.52 -16.93 3.46
N ILE A 87 16.19 -17.34 4.54
CA ILE A 87 17.57 -17.86 4.55
C ILE A 87 17.59 -19.39 4.43
N GLN A 88 16.58 -20.08 4.95
CA GLN A 88 16.42 -21.52 4.78
C GLN A 88 15.27 -21.79 3.81
N LEU A 89 15.61 -22.27 2.62
CA LEU A 89 14.71 -23.14 1.87
C LEU A 89 14.59 -24.44 2.69
N GLY A 90 13.36 -24.87 2.97
CA GLY A 90 13.12 -26.13 3.66
C GLY A 90 13.90 -27.28 2.99
N LYS A 91 14.41 -28.19 3.81
CA LYS A 91 15.00 -29.45 3.33
C LYS A 91 13.98 -30.28 2.57
#